data_AF-A0A8R2AFS5-F1
#
_entry.id   AF-A0A8R2AFS5-F1
#
_cell.length_a   1.000
_cell.length_b   1.000
_cell.length_c   1.000
_cell.angle_alpha   90.00
_cell.angle_beta   90.00
_cell.angle_gamma   90.00
#
_symmetry.space_group_name_H-M   'P 1'
#
loop_
_entity.id
_entity.type
_entity.pdbx_description
1 polymer ?
#
loop_
_entity_poly.entity_id
_entity_poly.type
_entity_poly.pdbx_seq_one_letter_code
_entity_poly.pdbx_strand_id
1 'polypeptide(L)'
;MFLSYAAVAVFAFAILLNIFYLYSPVESAGTGFMYPLCEDCLKSECHVKSQRPCMTRYDPQYNFTCYTCDPQDGNQQFYSEDECKKGCTDALKMCICDASCYMCIVKEGADLSKYMKCTVPEQEEQPTCV
;
A
#
# COMPACT_ATOMS: atom_id res chain seq x y z
N MET A 1 18.11 -41.34 18.58
CA MET A 1 16.71 -41.15 18.16
C MET A 1 16.76 -40.29 16.91
N PHE A 2 16.75 -40.91 15.73
CA PHE A 2 16.76 -40.16 14.46
C PHE A 2 15.35 -39.66 14.23
N LEU A 3 15.13 -38.34 14.31
CA LEU A 3 13.90 -37.76 13.78
C LEU A 3 13.77 -38.24 12.33
N SER A 4 12.62 -38.81 12.00
CA SER A 4 12.35 -39.28 10.64
C SER A 4 12.60 -38.13 9.65
N TYR A 5 13.22 -38.43 8.52
CA TYR A 5 13.61 -37.43 7.51
C TYR A 5 12.44 -36.52 7.09
N ALA A 6 11.22 -37.06 7.13
CA ALA A 6 9.99 -36.33 6.91
C ALA A 6 9.75 -35.22 7.96
N ALA A 7 10.00 -35.47 9.24
CA ALA A 7 9.84 -34.46 10.29
C ALA A 7 10.82 -33.30 10.13
N VAL A 8 12.06 -33.58 9.72
CA VAL A 8 13.09 -32.56 9.45
C VAL A 8 12.69 -31.69 8.24
N ALA A 9 12.20 -32.31 7.16
CA ALA A 9 11.74 -31.58 5.99
C ALA A 9 10.55 -30.67 6.30
N VAL A 10 9.53 -31.18 7.00
CA VAL A 10 8.34 -30.38 7.37
C VAL A 10 8.73 -29.18 8.24
N PHE A 11 9.64 -29.38 9.18
CA PHE A 11 10.12 -28.29 10.05
C PHE A 11 10.91 -27.24 9.25
N ALA A 12 11.76 -27.66 8.31
CA ALA A 12 12.48 -26.75 7.42
C ALA A 12 11.52 -25.95 6.51
N PHE A 13 10.50 -26.61 5.95
CA PHE A 13 9.48 -25.93 5.15
C PHE A 13 8.64 -24.95 6.00
N ALA A 14 8.28 -25.31 7.23
CA ALA A 14 7.56 -24.42 8.12
C ALA A 14 8.40 -23.18 8.48
N ILE A 15 9.70 -23.33 8.74
CA ILE A 15 10.61 -22.20 8.99
C ILE A 15 10.73 -21.34 7.74
N LEU A 16 10.95 -21.93 6.57
CA LEU A 16 11.06 -21.19 5.31
C LEU A 16 9.77 -20.42 4.99
N LEU A 17 8.61 -21.05 5.15
CA LEU A 17 7.32 -20.39 4.95
C LEU A 17 7.09 -19.25 5.95
N ASN A 18 7.49 -19.41 7.22
CA ASN A 18 7.42 -18.32 8.19
C ASN A 18 8.36 -17.16 7.82
N ILE A 19 9.56 -17.45 7.33
CA ILE A 19 10.48 -16.42 6.84
C ILE A 19 9.87 -15.71 5.63
N PHE A 20 9.37 -16.43 4.63
CA PHE A 20 8.75 -15.78 3.48
C PHE A 20 7.49 -15.01 3.87
N TYR A 21 6.69 -15.44 4.84
CA TYR A 21 5.50 -14.71 5.26
C TYR A 21 5.83 -13.47 6.09
N LEU A 22 6.85 -13.53 6.95
CA LEU A 22 7.31 -12.38 7.76
C LEU A 22 8.10 -11.35 6.93
N TYR A 23 8.75 -11.78 5.85
CA TYR A 23 9.57 -10.94 4.98
C TYR A 23 8.99 -10.82 3.56
N SER A 24 7.71 -11.18 3.34
CA SER A 24 7.08 -10.95 2.04
C SER A 24 6.78 -9.47 1.94
N PRO A 25 7.43 -8.75 1.01
CA PRO A 25 7.19 -7.34 0.83
C PRO A 25 5.98 -7.22 -0.10
N VAL A 26 4.79 -7.47 0.42
CA VAL A 26 3.58 -6.97 -0.24
C VAL A 26 3.47 -5.51 0.19
N GLU A 27 4.30 -4.66 -0.43
CA GLU A 27 4.74 -3.37 0.13
C GLU A 27 4.08 -2.16 -0.52
N SER A 28 2.75 -2.07 -0.33
CA SER A 28 1.92 -0.87 -0.18
C SER A 28 0.57 -1.00 -0.88
N ALA A 29 -0.41 -1.42 -0.09
CA ALA A 29 -1.78 -1.01 -0.31
C ALA A 29 -1.95 0.29 0.47
N GLY A 30 -2.35 1.38 -0.20
CA GLY A 30 -2.66 2.64 0.48
C GLY A 30 -3.49 2.37 1.74
N THR A 31 -3.05 2.90 2.88
CA THR A 31 -3.83 2.81 4.12
C THR A 31 -5.07 3.67 3.99
N GLY A 32 -6.05 3.52 4.85
CA GLY A 32 -7.23 4.36 4.73
C GLY A 32 -8.38 3.96 5.62
N PHE A 33 -9.38 4.82 5.61
CA PHE A 33 -10.62 4.59 6.32
C PHE A 33 -11.66 4.07 5.36
N MET A 34 -12.28 2.95 5.73
CA MET A 34 -13.32 2.30 4.96
C MET A 34 -14.70 2.70 5.49
N TYR A 35 -15.62 2.96 4.58
CA TYR A 35 -16.97 3.43 4.88
C TYR A 35 -18.00 2.59 4.14
N PRO A 36 -19.09 2.17 4.80
CA PRO A 36 -20.20 1.50 4.12
C PRO A 36 -20.94 2.42 3.15
N LEU A 37 -21.11 3.70 3.53
CA LEU A 37 -21.83 4.72 2.76
C LEU A 37 -20.87 5.81 2.27
N CYS A 38 -21.10 6.31 1.05
CA CYS A 38 -20.28 7.39 0.49
C CYS A 38 -20.39 8.65 1.33
N GLU A 39 -21.58 8.95 1.85
CA GLU A 39 -21.84 10.13 2.67
C GLU A 39 -21.01 10.16 3.95
N ASP A 40 -20.74 8.98 4.54
CA ASP A 40 -19.90 8.87 5.72
C ASP A 40 -18.43 9.15 5.36
N CYS A 41 -18.00 8.68 4.19
CA CYS A 41 -16.68 9.01 3.66
C CYS A 41 -16.54 10.53 3.40
N LEU A 42 -17.54 11.15 2.77
CA LEU A 42 -17.52 12.59 2.48
C LEU A 42 -17.56 13.46 3.75
N LYS A 43 -18.15 12.97 4.84
CA LYS A 43 -18.15 13.65 6.15
C LYS A 43 -16.92 13.34 6.99
N SER A 44 -16.08 12.38 6.56
CA SER A 44 -14.91 11.98 7.31
C SER A 44 -13.86 13.08 7.40
N GLU A 45 -13.02 13.03 8.43
CA GLU A 45 -11.88 13.94 8.53
C GLU A 45 -10.90 13.78 7.36
N CYS A 46 -10.77 12.55 6.84
CA CYS A 46 -9.91 12.27 5.68
C CYS A 46 -10.36 13.06 4.44
N HIS A 47 -11.67 13.16 4.20
CA HIS A 47 -12.18 14.00 3.11
C HIS A 47 -12.19 15.49 3.48
N VAL A 48 -12.76 15.85 4.63
CA VAL A 48 -13.03 17.26 4.98
C VAL A 48 -11.76 18.04 5.33
N LYS A 49 -10.85 17.46 6.11
CA LYS A 49 -9.62 18.14 6.55
C LYS A 49 -8.47 17.90 5.58
N SER A 50 -8.30 16.66 5.14
CA SER A 50 -7.17 16.28 4.29
C SER A 50 -7.46 16.39 2.79
N GLN A 51 -8.69 16.81 2.42
CA GLN A 51 -9.14 17.00 1.03
C GLN A 51 -8.88 15.78 0.15
N ARG A 52 -9.02 14.57 0.71
CA ARG A 52 -8.79 13.32 -0.03
C ARG A 52 -10.06 12.79 -0.67
N PRO A 53 -9.99 12.22 -1.88
CA PRO A 53 -11.16 11.70 -2.57
C PRO A 53 -11.69 10.44 -1.87
N CYS A 54 -13.00 10.25 -1.97
CA CYS A 54 -13.68 9.04 -1.57
C CYS A 54 -13.83 8.13 -2.79
N MET A 55 -13.15 6.99 -2.78
CA MET A 55 -13.13 6.04 -3.89
C MET A 55 -14.02 4.83 -3.60
N THR A 56 -14.67 4.30 -4.63
CA THR A 56 -15.49 3.08 -4.53
C THR A 56 -14.60 1.83 -4.59
N ARG A 57 -14.75 0.90 -3.64
CA ARG A 57 -13.95 -0.35 -3.55
C ARG A 57 -14.64 -1.60 -4.09
N TYR A 58 -15.86 -1.49 -4.61
CA TYR A 58 -16.67 -2.64 -5.09
C TYR A 58 -16.73 -3.81 -4.08
N ASP A 59 -16.64 -3.50 -2.78
CA ASP A 59 -16.78 -4.46 -1.68
C ASP A 59 -18.18 -4.33 -1.06
N PRO A 60 -18.97 -5.41 -0.95
CA PRO A 60 -20.36 -5.34 -0.55
C PRO A 60 -20.59 -4.85 0.89
N GLN A 61 -19.57 -4.89 1.76
CA GLN A 61 -19.66 -4.42 3.15
C GLN A 61 -19.03 -3.04 3.35
N TYR A 62 -17.98 -2.72 2.59
CA TYR A 62 -17.24 -1.46 2.66
C TYR A 62 -17.02 -0.86 1.27
N ASN A 63 -18.10 -0.33 0.70
CA ASN A 63 -18.10 0.14 -0.67
C ASN A 63 -17.24 1.39 -0.91
N PHE A 64 -16.90 2.16 0.13
CA PHE A 64 -16.18 3.42 -0.04
C PHE A 64 -14.92 3.46 0.81
N THR A 65 -13.89 4.15 0.34
CA THR A 65 -12.65 4.34 1.10
C THR A 65 -12.05 5.71 0.82
N CYS A 66 -11.62 6.35 1.90
CA CYS A 66 -10.73 7.50 1.84
C CYS A 66 -9.33 7.00 2.15
N TYR A 67 -8.48 6.91 1.13
CA TYR A 67 -7.12 6.42 1.29
C TYR A 67 -6.18 7.52 1.77
N THR A 68 -5.20 7.11 2.55
CA THR A 68 -4.10 7.90 3.07
C THR A 68 -2.79 7.24 2.66
N CYS A 69 -1.82 8.07 2.32
CA CYS A 69 -0.44 7.65 2.05
C CYS A 69 0.40 7.94 3.31
N ASP A 70 0.05 7.26 4.40
CA ASP A 70 0.81 7.35 5.64
C ASP A 70 2.16 6.61 5.50
N PRO A 71 3.22 7.03 6.21
CA PRO A 71 4.50 6.34 6.15
C PRO A 71 4.34 4.86 6.54
N GLN A 72 4.89 3.97 5.71
CA GLN A 72 4.80 2.52 5.92
C GLN A 72 6.20 1.93 5.87
N ASP A 73 6.52 1.10 6.86
CA ASP A 73 7.82 0.42 6.99
C ASP A 73 9.04 1.35 6.90
N GLY A 74 8.90 2.57 7.43
CA GLY A 74 9.94 3.60 7.43
C GLY A 74 10.10 4.35 6.09
N ASN A 75 9.34 3.97 5.06
CA ASN A 75 9.29 4.68 3.79
C ASN A 75 8.23 5.78 3.83
N GLN A 76 8.63 6.99 3.44
CA GLN A 76 7.69 8.08 3.25
C GLN A 76 6.86 7.81 1.99
N GLN A 77 5.54 7.96 2.13
CA GLN A 77 4.59 7.87 1.02
C GLN A 77 4.06 9.26 0.65
N PHE A 78 3.56 9.36 -0.58
CA PHE A 78 3.12 10.59 -1.24
C PHE A 78 1.90 10.31 -2.12
N TYR A 79 1.07 11.33 -2.35
CA TYR A 79 -0.17 11.18 -3.11
C TYR A 79 0.02 11.42 -4.61
N SER A 80 1.16 11.98 -5.02
CA SER A 80 1.51 12.19 -6.42
C SER A 80 2.99 11.93 -6.68
N GLU A 81 3.32 11.64 -7.92
CA GLU A 81 4.70 11.45 -8.35
C GLU A 81 5.55 12.70 -8.13
N ASP A 82 4.98 13.88 -8.37
CA ASP A 82 5.66 15.16 -8.21
C ASP A 82 5.97 15.47 -6.75
N GLU A 83 5.04 15.19 -5.84
CA GLU A 83 5.29 15.27 -4.40
C GLU A 83 6.39 14.29 -3.99
N CYS A 84 6.34 13.06 -4.49
CA CYS A 84 7.37 12.08 -4.22
C CYS A 84 8.74 12.56 -4.72
N LYS A 85 8.85 13.03 -5.96
CA LYS A 85 10.13 13.52 -6.51
C LYS A 85 10.70 14.70 -5.73
N LYS A 86 9.84 15.58 -5.22
CA LYS A 86 10.25 16.71 -4.36
C LYS A 86 10.72 16.25 -2.98
N GLY A 87 10.07 15.25 -2.39
CA GLY A 87 10.44 14.71 -1.07
C GLY A 87 11.59 13.68 -1.11
N CYS A 88 11.76 12.99 -2.23
CA CYS A 88 12.73 11.93 -2.46
C CYS A 88 13.98 12.46 -3.16
N THR A 89 14.74 13.30 -2.45
CA THR A 89 15.90 14.00 -3.03
C THR A 89 17.19 13.19 -3.05
N ASP A 90 17.23 12.04 -2.38
CA ASP A 90 18.39 11.15 -2.33
C ASP A 90 18.60 10.48 -3.70
N ALA A 91 19.79 10.65 -4.28
CA ALA A 91 20.14 10.09 -5.58
C ALA A 91 20.11 8.55 -5.61
N LEU A 92 20.30 7.89 -4.46
CA LEU A 92 20.20 6.43 -4.32
C LEU A 92 18.76 5.93 -4.20
N LYS A 93 17.79 6.84 -4.07
CA LYS A 93 16.38 6.52 -3.96
C LYS A 93 15.61 6.86 -5.23
N MET A 94 14.49 6.19 -5.44
CA MET A 94 13.55 6.46 -6.53
C MET A 94 12.12 6.47 -6.02
N CYS A 95 11.29 7.24 -6.72
CA CYS A 95 9.86 7.20 -6.58
C CYS A 95 9.29 6.04 -7.39
N ILE A 96 8.52 5.21 -6.74
CA ILE A 96 7.70 4.19 -7.38
C ILE A 96 6.25 4.41 -6.98
N CYS A 97 5.33 4.02 -7.86
CA CYS A 97 3.93 3.93 -7.49
C CYS A 97 3.65 2.52 -6.99
N ASP A 98 2.95 2.42 -5.87
CA ASP A 98 2.35 1.17 -5.44
C ASP A 98 0.87 1.43 -5.06
N ALA A 99 -0.01 0.75 -5.78
CA ALA A 99 -1.45 0.92 -5.72
C ALA A 99 -1.84 2.41 -5.78
N SER A 100 -2.32 2.97 -4.68
CA SER A 100 -2.86 4.33 -4.60
C SER A 100 -1.87 5.36 -4.05
N CYS A 101 -0.60 5.00 -3.84
CA CYS A 101 0.42 5.88 -3.27
C CYS A 101 1.76 5.80 -4.00
N TYR A 102 2.55 6.86 -3.92
CA TYR A 102 3.94 6.87 -4.34
C TYR A 102 4.86 6.71 -3.15
N MET A 103 5.91 5.91 -3.26
CA MET A 103 6.89 5.70 -2.20
C MET A 103 8.31 6.04 -2.65
N CYS A 104 9.10 6.59 -1.72
CA CYS A 104 10.53 6.83 -1.93
C CYS A 104 11.35 5.64 -1.42
N ILE A 105 11.76 4.75 -2.33
CA ILE A 105 12.50 3.52 -2.01
C ILE A 105 13.96 3.59 -2.45
N VAL A 106 14.81 2.72 -1.91
CA VAL A 106 16.20 2.55 -2.39
C VAL A 106 16.19 1.89 -3.77
N LYS A 107 16.94 2.44 -4.74
CA LYS A 107 17.05 1.91 -6.11
C LYS A 107 17.75 0.56 -6.17
N GLU A 108 18.84 0.44 -5.44
CA GLU A 108 19.71 -0.73 -5.49
C GLU A 108 19.02 -1.93 -4.82
N GLY A 109 18.87 -3.01 -5.57
CA GLY A 109 18.20 -4.22 -5.08
C GLY A 109 16.68 -4.14 -5.02
N ALA A 110 16.07 -3.06 -5.50
CA ALA A 110 14.61 -2.97 -5.61
C ALA A 110 14.08 -3.98 -6.63
N ASP A 111 13.20 -4.87 -6.17
CA ASP A 111 12.48 -5.80 -7.02
C ASP A 111 11.09 -5.24 -7.31
N LEU A 112 10.97 -4.63 -8.50
CA LEU A 112 9.76 -3.92 -8.92
C LEU A 112 8.53 -4.83 -9.08
N SER A 113 8.72 -6.15 -9.12
CA SER A 113 7.60 -7.11 -9.25
C SER A 113 6.74 -7.22 -7.98
N LYS A 114 7.23 -6.69 -6.86
CA LYS A 114 6.56 -6.72 -5.55
C LYS A 114 5.54 -5.60 -5.35
N TYR A 115 5.58 -4.59 -6.20
CA TYR A 115 4.67 -3.44 -6.11
C TYR A 115 3.47 -3.65 -7.04
N MET A 116 2.30 -3.20 -6.59
CA MET A 116 1.07 -3.24 -7.36
C MET A 116 1.10 -2.23 -8.51
N LYS A 117 0.23 -2.46 -9.49
CA LYS A 117 0.02 -1.48 -10.56
C LYS A 117 -0.47 -0.17 -9.96
N CYS A 118 0.02 0.92 -10.52
CA CYS A 118 -0.42 2.25 -10.13
C CYS A 118 -1.90 2.44 -10.43
N THR A 119 -2.65 2.82 -9.42
CA THR A 119 -4.06 3.19 -9.46
C THR A 119 -4.28 4.58 -8.85
N VAL A 120 -3.20 5.38 -8.71
CA VAL A 120 -3.31 6.77 -8.28
C VAL A 120 -4.15 7.50 -9.32
N PRO A 121 -5.26 8.12 -8.91
CA PRO A 121 -6.08 8.92 -9.84
C PRO A 121 -5.22 10.05 -10.44
N GLU A 122 -5.16 10.18 -11.77
CA GLU A 122 -4.41 11.24 -12.46
C GLU A 122 -5.03 12.64 -12.24
N GLN A 123 -6.25 12.69 -11.72
CA GLN A 123 -7.00 13.91 -11.39
C GLN A 123 -7.63 13.73 -10.01
N GLU A 124 -7.91 14.84 -9.31
CA GLU A 124 -8.86 14.84 -8.20
C GLU A 124 -10.21 14.35 -8.74
N GLU A 125 -10.41 13.03 -8.78
CA GLU A 125 -11.69 12.46 -9.16
C GLU A 125 -12.72 13.05 -8.20
N GLN A 126 -13.68 13.79 -8.76
CA GLN A 126 -14.87 14.16 -8.02
C GLN A 126 -15.43 12.87 -7.43
N PRO A 127 -15.80 12.85 -6.15
CA PRO A 127 -16.26 11.63 -5.50
C PRO A 127 -17.43 11.06 -6.30
N THR A 128 -17.16 9.97 -7.03
CA THR A 128 -18.17 9.23 -7.77
C THR A 128 -18.91 8.35 -6.77
N CYS A 129 -19.72 8.99 -5.93
CA CYS A 129 -20.74 8.32 -5.13
C CYS A 129 -21.83 7.79 -6.09
N VAL A 130 -21.54 6.70 -6.80
CA VAL A 130 -22.48 6.01 -7.67
C VAL A 130 -22.92 4.71 -7.01
#